data_AF-A0A176J2G6-F1
#
_entry.id   AF-A0A176J2G6-F1
#
_cell.length_a   1.000
_cell.length_b   1.000
_cell.length_c   1.000
_cell.angle_alpha   90.00
_cell.angle_beta   90.00
_cell.angle_gamma   90.00
#
_symmetry.space_group_name_H-M   'P 1'
#
loop_
_entity.id
_entity.type
_entity.pdbx_description
1 polymer ?
#
loop_
_entity_poly.entity_id
_entity_poly.type
_entity_poly.pdbx_seq_one_letter_code
_entity_poly.pdbx_strand_id
1 'polypeptide(L)'
;MYVQWLFLIMVLYSAAAIVLYMINRSVYSSLLQALRKWLYALFLLFLSVCFFFQILSMKDWPLILQLAAAAVFIDLSIFQTPNIQKIGSAEFKHSEWIEQTIQHNERTLEYMRKKSTAFSLIIQEEEDLMPKESSLQSFEDYERSITAYVEIYTDQFDFHVKLYHLVGDDDYHFTQSIHQVLGRLETIFNISINDKQHVTDQLKQARVHSFNEETVAVIPIYGHYSYLLILSARENSVMEIDTLHVINLVKILEWRTQSKKSEPGSLMAE
;
A
#
# COMPACT_ATOMS: atom_id res chain seq x y z
N MET A 1 22.89 26.06 48.23
CA MET A 1 21.41 26.08 48.27
C MET A 1 20.79 26.25 46.88
N TYR A 2 21.14 27.29 46.09
CA TYR A 2 20.55 27.54 44.76
C TYR A 2 20.80 26.45 43.70
N VAL A 3 21.97 25.81 43.74
CA VAL A 3 22.31 24.67 42.86
C VAL A 3 21.38 23.46 43.11
N GLN A 4 20.97 23.24 44.36
CA GLN A 4 20.05 22.16 44.73
C GLN A 4 18.64 22.43 44.20
N TRP A 5 18.22 23.70 44.16
CA TRP A 5 16.94 24.10 43.58
C TRP A 5 16.89 23.87 42.07
N LEU A 6 17.96 24.19 41.33
CA LEU A 6 18.05 23.84 39.91
C LEU A 6 17.93 22.32 39.71
N PHE A 7 18.69 21.55 40.49
CA PHE A 7 18.66 20.09 40.37
C PHE A 7 17.24 19.54 40.64
N LEU A 8 16.56 20.06 41.65
CA LEU A 8 15.18 19.70 41.96
C LEU A 8 14.22 20.04 40.82
N ILE A 9 14.33 21.24 40.23
CA ILE A 9 13.49 21.67 39.09
C ILE A 9 13.75 20.76 37.88
N MET A 10 15.02 20.45 37.59
CA MET A 10 15.40 19.57 36.48
C MET A 10 14.88 18.15 36.67
N VAL A 11 14.93 17.62 37.91
CA VAL A 11 14.36 16.30 38.25
C VAL A 11 12.84 16.32 38.15
N LEU A 12 12.17 17.37 38.63
CA LEU A 12 10.72 17.49 38.54
C LEU A 12 10.25 17.58 37.07
N TYR A 13 10.95 18.38 36.26
CA TYR A 13 10.70 18.49 34.83
C TYR A 13 10.87 17.14 34.12
N SER A 14 11.94 16.41 34.48
CA SER A 14 12.22 15.07 33.98
C SER A 14 11.12 14.07 34.36
N ALA A 15 10.67 14.08 35.61
CA ALA A 15 9.58 13.22 36.08
C ALA A 15 8.26 13.53 35.34
N ALA A 16 7.94 14.81 35.14
CA ALA A 16 6.77 15.22 34.37
C ALA A 16 6.84 14.74 32.91
N ALA A 17 8.01 14.81 32.28
CA ALA A 17 8.22 14.28 30.93
C ALA A 17 8.02 12.76 30.86
N ILE A 18 8.48 12.01 31.86
CA ILE A 18 8.27 10.55 31.94
C ILE A 18 6.79 10.22 32.15
N VAL A 19 6.08 10.96 33.00
CA VAL A 19 4.63 10.77 33.20
C VAL A 19 3.86 11.07 31.91
N LEU A 20 4.23 12.13 31.18
CA LEU A 20 3.65 12.45 29.87
C LEU A 20 3.84 11.28 28.88
N TYR A 21 5.04 10.70 28.85
CA TYR A 21 5.34 9.52 28.03
C TYR A 21 4.46 8.31 28.40
N MET A 22 4.24 8.06 29.70
CA MET A 22 3.42 6.93 30.15
C MET A 22 1.93 7.11 29.83
N ILE A 23 1.40 8.33 29.89
CA ILE A 23 -0.03 8.60 29.66
C ILE A 23 -0.34 8.60 28.16
N ASN A 24 0.48 9.29 27.35
CA ASN A 24 0.20 9.44 25.93
C ASN A 24 1.49 9.51 25.10
N ARG A 25 1.86 8.36 24.54
CA ARG A 25 3.07 8.19 23.74
C ARG A 25 3.07 9.03 22.45
N SER A 26 1.92 9.23 21.81
CA SER A 26 1.86 10.00 20.55
C SER A 26 2.05 11.51 20.80
N VAL A 27 1.43 12.05 21.85
CA VAL A 27 1.60 13.46 22.25
C VAL A 27 3.03 13.72 22.69
N TYR A 28 3.62 12.81 23.47
CA TYR A 28 5.04 12.89 23.86
C TYR A 28 5.97 12.95 22.64
N SER A 29 5.76 12.08 21.65
CA SER A 29 6.56 12.05 20.41
C SER A 29 6.46 13.39 19.66
N SER A 30 5.26 13.96 19.53
CA SER A 30 5.05 15.25 18.88
C SER A 30 5.69 16.44 19.62
N LEU A 31 5.76 16.39 20.95
CA LEU A 31 6.29 17.45 21.80
C LEU A 31 7.78 17.31 22.13
N LEU A 32 8.42 16.20 21.74
CA LEU A 32 9.80 15.89 22.12
C LEU A 32 10.78 17.02 21.81
N GLN A 33 10.72 17.57 20.59
CA GLN A 33 11.61 18.68 20.19
C GLN A 33 11.34 19.95 20.99
N ALA A 34 10.08 20.23 21.33
CA ALA A 34 9.72 21.38 22.15
C ALA A 34 10.25 21.20 23.59
N LEU A 35 10.06 20.02 24.20
CA LEU A 35 10.55 19.71 25.55
C LEU A 35 12.07 19.85 25.68
N ARG A 36 12.83 19.46 24.65
CA ARG A 36 14.30 19.64 24.63
C ARG A 36 14.68 21.11 24.56
N LYS A 37 14.05 21.89 23.68
CA LYS A 37 14.26 23.34 23.60
C LYS A 37 13.95 24.05 24.91
N TRP A 38 12.87 23.64 25.59
CA TRP A 38 12.49 24.16 26.89
C TRP A 38 13.47 23.79 28.00
N LEU A 39 14.02 22.58 28.00
CA LEU A 39 15.09 22.18 28.95
C LEU A 39 16.30 23.11 28.84
N TYR A 40 16.80 23.33 27.62
CA TYR A 40 17.96 24.20 27.39
C TYR A 40 17.64 25.67 27.67
N ALA A 41 16.44 26.14 27.32
CA ALA A 41 16.00 27.50 27.61
C ALA A 41 15.94 27.74 29.12
N LEU A 42 15.37 26.81 29.88
CA LEU A 42 15.29 26.89 31.34
C LEU A 42 16.68 26.86 31.98
N PHE A 43 17.57 26.00 31.47
CA PHE A 43 18.97 25.94 31.91
C PHE A 43 19.72 27.26 31.67
N LEU A 44 19.64 27.81 30.46
CA LEU A 44 20.30 29.08 30.12
C LEU A 44 19.72 30.26 30.89
N LEU A 45 18.40 30.30 31.08
CA LEU A 45 17.73 31.31 31.88
C LEU A 45 18.22 31.26 33.33
N PHE A 46 18.33 30.07 33.91
CA PHE A 46 18.87 29.91 35.26
C PHE A 46 20.31 30.41 35.38
N LEU A 47 21.20 30.01 34.45
CA LEU A 47 22.57 30.51 34.44
C LEU A 47 22.61 32.04 34.35
N SER A 48 21.78 32.63 33.49
CA SER A 48 21.67 34.08 33.31
C SER A 48 21.24 34.79 34.60
N VAL A 49 20.25 34.23 35.31
CA VAL A 49 19.79 34.74 36.62
C VAL A 49 20.92 34.65 37.66
N CYS A 50 21.64 33.52 37.71
CA CYS A 50 22.75 33.36 38.65
C CYS A 50 23.90 34.33 38.39
N PHE A 51 24.21 34.64 37.13
CA PHE A 51 25.18 35.67 36.78
C PHE A 51 24.69 37.06 37.16
N PHE A 52 23.42 37.38 36.91
CA PHE A 52 22.83 38.69 37.22
C PHE A 52 22.86 39.02 38.72
N PHE A 53 22.55 38.04 39.58
CA PHE A 53 22.62 38.20 41.04
C PHE A 53 24.03 38.02 41.62
N GLN A 54 25.06 37.89 40.77
CA GLN A 54 26.45 37.64 41.18
C GLN A 54 26.63 36.39 42.07
N ILE A 55 25.71 35.43 41.96
CA ILE A 55 25.76 34.14 42.68
C ILE A 55 26.83 33.24 42.05
N LEU A 56 27.02 33.36 40.73
CA LEU A 56 28.06 32.67 39.98
C LEU A 56 29.03 33.69 39.38
N SER A 57 30.32 33.42 39.52
CA SER A 57 31.39 34.16 38.85
C SER A 57 31.95 33.34 37.68
N MET A 58 32.59 34.01 36.71
CA MET A 58 33.34 33.34 35.64
C MET A 58 34.50 32.48 36.17
N LYS A 59 34.92 32.71 37.42
CA LYS A 59 35.91 31.87 38.11
C LYS A 59 35.37 30.49 38.49
N ASP A 60 34.04 30.33 38.60
CA ASP A 60 33.38 29.08 38.93
C ASP A 60 33.08 28.20 37.70
N TRP A 61 33.93 28.30 36.67
CA TRP A 61 33.78 27.53 35.44
C TRP A 61 33.67 26.00 35.63
N PRO A 62 34.31 25.36 36.64
CA PRO A 62 34.12 23.92 36.84
C PRO A 62 32.69 23.58 37.26
N LEU A 63 32.05 24.44 38.05
CA LEU A 63 30.66 24.25 38.47
C LEU A 63 29.69 24.45 37.29
N ILE A 64 29.95 25.46 36.46
CA ILE A 64 29.17 25.70 35.22
C ILE A 64 29.26 24.50 34.29
N LEU A 65 30.47 23.94 34.13
CA LEU A 65 30.70 22.75 33.32
C LEU A 65 29.94 21.53 33.86
N GLN A 66 29.98 21.28 35.17
CA GLN A 66 29.23 20.19 35.80
C GLN A 66 27.72 20.32 35.59
N LEU A 67 27.20 21.54 35.71
CA LEU A 67 25.78 21.83 35.49
C LEU A 67 25.37 21.63 34.03
N ALA A 68 26.21 22.06 33.09
CA ALA A 68 25.99 21.82 31.67
C ALA A 68 26.05 20.31 31.34
N ALA A 69 27.02 19.58 31.90
CA ALA A 69 27.12 18.14 31.73
C ALA A 69 25.89 17.41 32.28
N ALA A 70 25.35 17.84 33.43
CA ALA A 70 24.12 17.27 33.99
C ALA A 70 22.89 17.52 33.09
N ALA A 71 22.75 18.73 32.54
CA ALA A 71 21.66 19.04 31.61
C ALA A 71 21.74 18.21 30.32
N VAL A 72 22.95 18.06 29.77
CA VAL A 72 23.19 17.19 28.61
C VAL A 72 22.93 15.73 28.97
N PHE A 73 23.36 15.27 30.14
CA PHE A 73 23.10 13.90 30.58
C PHE A 73 21.61 13.59 30.72
N ILE A 74 20.81 14.53 31.25
CA ILE A 74 19.34 14.40 31.29
C ILE A 74 18.75 14.33 29.88
N ASP A 75 19.25 15.14 28.95
CA ASP A 75 18.83 15.08 27.55
C ASP A 75 19.09 13.70 26.92
N LEU A 76 20.29 13.16 27.13
CA LEU A 76 20.67 11.84 26.64
C LEU A 76 19.84 10.73 27.30
N SER A 77 19.70 10.76 28.62
CA SER A 77 19.10 9.66 29.40
C SER A 77 17.57 9.65 29.40
N ILE A 78 16.90 10.77 29.15
CA ILE A 78 15.42 10.84 29.24
C ILE A 78 14.81 11.14 27.88
N PHE A 79 15.32 12.14 27.18
CA PHE A 79 14.74 12.55 25.89
C PHE A 79 15.28 11.73 24.73
N GLN A 80 16.55 11.31 24.76
CA GLN A 80 17.11 10.47 23.71
C GLN A 80 16.92 8.99 23.95
N THR A 81 16.82 8.50 25.19
CA THR A 81 16.72 7.05 25.47
C THR A 81 15.55 6.31 24.80
N PRO A 82 14.36 6.91 24.53
CA PRO A 82 13.37 6.27 23.65
C PRO A 82 13.72 6.28 22.14
N ASN A 83 14.77 7.00 21.72
CA ASN A 83 15.19 7.24 20.33
C ASN A 83 16.69 6.95 20.07
N ILE A 84 17.40 6.28 21.00
CA ILE A 84 18.80 5.89 20.78
C ILE A 84 18.80 4.75 19.76
N GLN A 85 19.18 5.06 18.52
CA GLN A 85 19.30 4.08 17.45
C GLN A 85 20.45 3.08 17.70
N LYS A 86 21.47 3.47 18.47
CA LYS A 86 22.63 2.63 18.84
C LYS A 86 23.21 3.00 20.21
N ILE A 87 23.34 2.02 21.10
CA ILE A 87 24.31 2.08 22.22
C ILE A 87 25.42 1.07 21.90
N GLY A 88 26.60 1.56 21.50
CA GLY A 88 27.70 0.70 21.07
C GLY A 88 27.35 -0.11 19.81
N SER A 89 27.32 -1.44 19.93
CA SER A 89 27.01 -2.37 18.83
C SER A 89 25.56 -2.85 18.79
N ALA A 90 24.70 -2.40 19.72
CA ALA A 90 23.30 -2.83 19.79
C ALA A 90 22.39 -1.80 19.09
N GLU A 91 21.80 -2.18 17.96
CA GLU A 91 20.73 -1.43 17.29
C GLU A 91 19.38 -1.72 17.95
N PHE A 92 18.76 -0.69 18.54
CA PHE A 92 17.34 -0.76 18.90
C PHE A 92 16.52 -0.45 17.66
N LYS A 93 15.97 -1.51 17.02
CA LYS A 93 15.09 -1.36 15.86
C LYS A 93 13.81 -0.63 16.29
N HIS A 94 13.52 0.48 15.64
CA HIS A 94 12.39 1.36 15.91
C HIS A 94 11.05 0.60 15.92
N SER A 95 10.50 0.41 17.12
CA SER A 95 9.20 -0.25 17.33
C SER A 95 8.06 0.37 16.50
N GLU A 96 8.09 1.68 16.24
CA GLU A 96 7.03 2.39 15.51
C GLU A 96 6.99 2.02 14.02
N TRP A 97 8.13 1.89 13.35
CA TRP A 97 8.17 1.45 11.94
C TRP A 97 7.72 -0.01 11.81
N ILE A 98 8.09 -0.86 12.78
CA ILE A 98 7.65 -2.26 12.84
C ILE A 98 6.13 -2.32 13.04
N GLU A 99 5.59 -1.54 13.97
CA GLU A 99 4.15 -1.48 14.24
C GLU A 99 3.35 -0.96 13.04
N GLN A 100 3.81 0.11 12.38
CA GLN A 100 3.19 0.62 11.15
C GLN A 100 3.24 -0.40 10.02
N THR A 101 4.35 -1.12 9.87
CA THR A 101 4.49 -2.19 8.86
C THR A 101 3.56 -3.36 9.17
N ILE A 102 3.44 -3.76 10.43
CA ILE A 102 2.51 -4.81 10.88
C ILE A 102 1.06 -4.39 10.59
N GLN A 103 0.66 -3.17 10.98
CA GLN A 103 -0.69 -2.67 10.74
C GLN A 103 -1.01 -2.58 9.24
N HIS A 104 -0.07 -2.13 8.41
CA HIS A 104 -0.25 -2.11 6.96
C HIS A 104 -0.44 -3.53 6.40
N ASN A 105 0.40 -4.48 6.82
CA ASN A 105 0.30 -5.88 6.38
C ASN A 105 -1.00 -6.54 6.84
N GLU A 106 -1.45 -6.29 8.07
CA GLU A 106 -2.72 -6.79 8.58
C GLU A 106 -3.90 -6.28 7.74
N ARG A 107 -3.92 -4.99 7.39
CA ARG A 107 -4.96 -4.41 6.51
C ARG A 107 -4.93 -5.06 5.12
N THR A 108 -3.75 -5.23 4.53
CA THR A 108 -3.59 -5.89 3.23
C THR A 108 -4.09 -7.34 3.28
N LEU A 109 -3.73 -8.09 4.33
CA LEU A 109 -4.19 -9.47 4.53
C LEU A 109 -5.71 -9.55 4.74
N GLU A 110 -6.30 -8.64 5.50
CA GLU A 110 -7.75 -8.58 5.68
C GLU A 110 -8.45 -8.31 4.34
N TYR A 111 -7.90 -7.40 3.53
CA TYR A 111 -8.44 -7.08 2.22
C TYR A 111 -8.34 -8.26 1.23
N MET A 112 -7.19 -8.96 1.21
CA MET A 112 -7.02 -10.19 0.44
C MET A 112 -8.00 -11.30 0.87
N ARG A 113 -8.25 -11.44 2.18
CA ARG A 113 -9.25 -12.40 2.69
C ARG A 113 -10.65 -12.07 2.19
N LYS A 114 -11.07 -10.79 2.25
CA LYS A 114 -12.37 -10.34 1.74
C LYS A 114 -12.53 -10.68 0.26
N LYS A 115 -11.51 -10.41 -0.55
CA LYS A 115 -11.47 -10.76 -1.99
C LYS A 115 -11.58 -12.26 -2.25
N SER A 116 -10.84 -13.07 -1.50
CA SER A 116 -10.91 -14.53 -1.60
C SER A 116 -12.29 -15.07 -1.20
N THR A 117 -12.91 -14.51 -0.18
CA THR A 117 -14.28 -14.88 0.24
C THR A 117 -15.29 -14.49 -0.83
N ALA A 118 -15.23 -13.27 -1.38
CA ALA A 118 -16.11 -12.83 -2.45
C ALA A 118 -16.01 -13.73 -3.68
N PHE A 119 -14.79 -14.04 -4.12
CA PHE A 119 -14.59 -15.00 -5.22
C PHE A 119 -15.19 -16.37 -4.90
N SER A 120 -14.96 -16.90 -3.69
CA SER A 120 -15.51 -18.20 -3.29
C SER A 120 -17.04 -18.23 -3.28
N LEU A 121 -17.69 -17.13 -2.87
CA LEU A 121 -19.15 -17.01 -2.91
C LEU A 121 -19.66 -17.01 -4.36
N ILE A 122 -19.01 -16.26 -5.26
CA ILE A 122 -19.36 -16.25 -6.68
C ILE A 122 -19.25 -17.66 -7.29
N ILE A 123 -18.21 -18.41 -6.94
CA ILE A 123 -18.05 -19.80 -7.41
C ILE A 123 -19.13 -20.73 -6.82
N GLN A 124 -19.58 -20.51 -5.59
CA GLN A 124 -20.65 -21.31 -4.98
C GLN A 124 -22.03 -21.04 -5.60
N GLU A 125 -22.29 -19.80 -6.01
CA GLU A 125 -23.53 -19.35 -6.63
C GLU A 125 -23.43 -19.29 -8.17
N GLU A 126 -22.40 -19.90 -8.74
CA GLU A 126 -22.04 -19.80 -10.16
C GLU A 126 -23.18 -20.21 -11.10
N GLU A 127 -23.97 -21.21 -10.74
CA GLU A 127 -25.11 -21.68 -11.55
C GLU A 127 -26.22 -20.63 -11.71
N ASP A 128 -26.47 -19.82 -10.69
CA ASP A 128 -27.49 -18.78 -10.71
C ASP A 128 -26.98 -17.47 -11.31
N LEU A 129 -25.69 -17.20 -11.12
CA LEU A 129 -25.02 -15.95 -11.51
C LEU A 129 -24.56 -15.93 -12.98
N MET A 130 -24.48 -17.09 -13.63
CA MET A 130 -24.02 -17.17 -15.01
C MET A 130 -25.01 -16.56 -16.02
N PRO A 131 -24.50 -15.92 -17.09
CA PRO A 131 -25.32 -15.50 -18.22
C PRO A 131 -26.10 -16.69 -18.81
N LYS A 132 -27.44 -16.62 -18.79
CA LYS A 132 -28.33 -17.72 -19.22
C LYS A 132 -28.30 -17.97 -20.73
N GLU A 133 -28.01 -16.92 -21.51
CA GLU A 133 -27.92 -16.95 -22.97
C GLU A 133 -26.57 -16.38 -23.41
N SER A 134 -25.53 -17.24 -23.50
CA SER A 134 -24.22 -16.84 -24.02
C SER A 134 -23.97 -17.45 -25.40
N SER A 135 -24.55 -16.84 -26.44
CA SER A 135 -24.14 -17.15 -27.82
C SER A 135 -22.76 -16.56 -28.08
N LEU A 136 -21.69 -17.32 -27.87
CA LEU A 136 -20.30 -16.89 -28.15
C LEU A 136 -19.96 -16.97 -29.65
N GLN A 137 -20.87 -16.51 -30.52
CA GLN A 137 -20.70 -16.56 -31.98
C GLN A 137 -19.93 -15.33 -32.49
N SER A 138 -20.13 -14.17 -31.88
CA SER A 138 -19.42 -12.92 -32.18
C SER A 138 -18.52 -12.52 -31.01
N PHE A 139 -17.49 -11.71 -31.28
CA PHE A 139 -16.65 -11.17 -30.22
C PHE A 139 -17.45 -10.22 -29.32
N GLU A 140 -18.40 -9.46 -29.88
CA GLU A 140 -19.24 -8.53 -29.13
C GLU A 140 -20.14 -9.24 -28.10
N ASP A 141 -20.71 -10.39 -28.46
CA ASP A 141 -21.51 -11.19 -27.52
C ASP A 141 -20.64 -11.89 -26.48
N TYR A 142 -19.44 -12.32 -26.88
CA TYR A 142 -18.43 -12.85 -25.97
C TYR A 142 -17.98 -11.79 -24.95
N GLU A 143 -17.67 -10.58 -25.42
CA GLU A 143 -17.28 -9.44 -24.60
C GLU A 143 -18.38 -9.10 -23.59
N ARG A 144 -19.64 -9.01 -24.04
CA ARG A 144 -20.78 -8.74 -23.15
C ARG A 144 -20.93 -9.81 -22.08
N SER A 145 -20.78 -11.09 -22.45
CA SER A 145 -20.94 -12.22 -21.53
C SER A 145 -19.81 -12.27 -20.47
N ILE A 146 -18.56 -12.09 -20.91
CA ILE A 146 -17.40 -12.07 -20.02
C ILE A 146 -17.47 -10.86 -19.09
N THR A 147 -17.75 -9.68 -19.65
CA THR A 147 -17.84 -8.44 -18.87
C THR A 147 -18.91 -8.57 -17.79
N ALA A 148 -20.13 -8.99 -18.16
CA ALA A 148 -21.22 -9.16 -17.19
C ALA A 148 -20.89 -10.17 -16.07
N TYR A 149 -20.18 -11.27 -16.40
CA TYR A 149 -19.83 -12.27 -15.40
C TYR A 149 -18.67 -11.82 -14.49
N VAL A 150 -17.65 -11.16 -15.05
CA VAL A 150 -16.52 -10.64 -14.29
C VAL A 150 -16.94 -9.44 -13.43
N GLU A 151 -17.90 -8.63 -13.90
CA GLU A 151 -18.46 -7.48 -13.18
C GLU A 151 -19.05 -7.84 -11.81
N ILE A 152 -19.58 -9.06 -11.66
CA ILE A 152 -20.08 -9.58 -10.37
C ILE A 152 -18.99 -9.56 -9.28
N TYR A 153 -17.74 -9.81 -9.66
CA TYR A 153 -16.59 -9.68 -8.77
C TYR A 153 -16.09 -8.25 -8.69
N THR A 154 -15.90 -7.59 -9.84
CA THR A 154 -15.18 -6.31 -9.90
C THR A 154 -15.98 -5.15 -9.31
N ASP A 155 -17.31 -5.19 -9.38
CA ASP A 155 -18.19 -4.18 -8.79
C ASP A 155 -18.10 -4.15 -7.26
N GLN A 156 -17.78 -5.28 -6.60
CA GLN A 156 -17.61 -5.35 -5.15
C GLN A 156 -16.38 -4.57 -4.65
N PHE A 157 -15.43 -4.29 -5.54
CA PHE A 157 -14.14 -3.66 -5.23
C PHE A 157 -13.89 -2.35 -5.99
N ASP A 158 -14.93 -1.80 -6.62
CA ASP A 158 -14.88 -0.57 -7.45
C ASP A 158 -13.84 -0.65 -8.58
N PHE A 159 -13.84 -1.80 -9.25
CA PHE A 159 -13.00 -2.04 -10.42
C PHE A 159 -13.85 -1.97 -11.69
N HIS A 160 -13.31 -1.33 -12.72
CA HIS A 160 -13.87 -1.28 -14.05
C HIS A 160 -13.15 -2.25 -14.97
N VAL A 161 -13.93 -2.98 -15.76
CA VAL A 161 -13.43 -3.97 -16.71
C VAL A 161 -13.64 -3.46 -18.13
N LYS A 162 -12.66 -3.70 -18.99
CA LYS A 162 -12.80 -3.47 -20.43
C LYS A 162 -11.97 -4.45 -21.23
N LEU A 163 -12.53 -4.96 -22.32
CA LEU A 163 -11.84 -5.90 -23.21
C LEU A 163 -11.40 -5.19 -24.48
N TYR A 164 -10.25 -5.61 -25.01
CA TYR A 164 -9.76 -5.19 -26.32
C TYR A 164 -9.35 -6.40 -27.13
N HIS A 165 -10.10 -6.66 -28.20
CA HIS A 165 -9.81 -7.74 -29.15
C HIS A 165 -8.42 -7.56 -29.77
N LEU A 166 -7.64 -8.64 -29.82
CA LEU A 166 -6.37 -8.70 -30.52
C LEU A 166 -6.54 -9.43 -31.86
N VAL A 167 -6.13 -8.78 -32.94
CA VAL A 167 -6.27 -9.30 -34.31
C VAL A 167 -4.89 -9.40 -34.95
N GLY A 168 -4.63 -10.50 -35.66
CA GLY A 168 -3.41 -10.67 -36.44
C GLY A 168 -3.07 -12.14 -36.66
N ASP A 169 -2.91 -12.52 -37.92
CA ASP A 169 -2.60 -13.90 -38.32
C ASP A 169 -1.10 -14.21 -38.25
N ASP A 170 -0.25 -13.17 -38.18
CA ASP A 170 1.19 -13.29 -38.00
C ASP A 170 1.70 -12.47 -36.80
N ASP A 171 2.95 -12.74 -36.41
CA ASP A 171 3.57 -12.13 -35.24
C ASP A 171 3.64 -10.60 -35.33
N TYR A 172 3.83 -10.07 -36.55
CA TYR A 172 3.93 -8.64 -36.78
C TYR A 172 2.58 -7.95 -36.55
N HIS A 173 1.52 -8.43 -37.20
CA HIS A 173 0.17 -7.89 -37.06
C HIS A 173 -0.36 -8.04 -35.63
N PHE A 174 -0.10 -9.17 -34.99
CA PHE A 174 -0.47 -9.39 -33.59
C PHE A 174 0.24 -8.41 -32.64
N THR A 175 1.54 -8.19 -32.84
CA THR A 175 2.33 -7.20 -32.08
C THR A 175 1.80 -5.78 -32.30
N GLN A 176 1.43 -5.43 -33.54
CA GLN A 176 0.82 -4.13 -33.83
C GLN A 176 -0.54 -3.97 -33.13
N SER A 177 -1.36 -5.02 -33.07
CA SER A 177 -2.63 -5.00 -32.34
C SER A 177 -2.43 -4.72 -30.85
N ILE A 178 -1.42 -5.31 -30.21
CA ILE A 178 -1.07 -5.02 -28.81
C ILE A 178 -0.61 -3.56 -28.67
N HIS A 179 0.26 -3.07 -29.55
CA HIS A 179 0.72 -1.68 -29.53
C HIS A 179 -0.43 -0.68 -29.67
N GLN A 180 -1.43 -0.97 -30.50
CA GLN A 180 -2.62 -0.14 -30.64
C GLN A 180 -3.42 -0.06 -29.33
N VAL A 181 -3.59 -1.19 -28.64
CA VAL A 181 -4.26 -1.20 -27.33
C VAL A 181 -3.44 -0.42 -26.30
N LEU A 182 -2.13 -0.66 -26.22
CA LEU A 182 -1.25 0.08 -25.30
C LEU A 182 -1.29 1.59 -25.55
N GLY A 183 -1.29 2.04 -26.81
CA GLY A 183 -1.44 3.47 -27.14
C GLY A 183 -2.79 4.07 -26.72
N ARG A 184 -3.88 3.29 -26.78
CA ARG A 184 -5.18 3.69 -26.23
C ARG A 184 -5.12 3.83 -24.72
N LEU A 185 -4.42 2.93 -24.02
CA LEU A 185 -4.27 2.99 -22.56
C LEU A 185 -3.49 4.23 -22.12
N GLU A 186 -2.41 4.60 -22.83
CA GLU A 186 -1.69 5.85 -22.59
C GLU A 186 -2.61 7.06 -22.66
N THR A 187 -3.54 7.07 -23.62
CA THR A 187 -4.47 8.18 -23.80
C THR A 187 -5.57 8.19 -22.73
N ILE A 188 -6.18 7.04 -22.44
CA ILE A 188 -7.33 6.93 -21.52
C ILE A 188 -6.90 7.14 -20.06
N PHE A 189 -5.77 6.55 -19.68
CA PHE A 189 -5.29 6.54 -18.29
C PHE A 189 -4.16 7.55 -18.04
N ASN A 190 -3.77 8.34 -19.05
CA ASN A 190 -2.67 9.30 -18.98
C ASN A 190 -1.36 8.67 -18.46
N ILE A 191 -1.06 7.44 -18.91
CA ILE A 191 0.14 6.69 -18.53
C ILE A 191 1.23 6.85 -19.60
N SER A 192 2.50 6.83 -19.20
CA SER A 192 3.66 6.82 -20.11
C SER A 192 4.27 5.42 -20.15
N ILE A 193 4.14 4.71 -21.27
CA ILE A 193 4.72 3.37 -21.43
C ILE A 193 6.07 3.52 -22.12
N ASN A 194 7.14 3.61 -21.33
CA ASN A 194 8.48 3.92 -21.82
C ASN A 194 9.09 2.79 -22.68
N ASP A 195 8.75 1.53 -22.41
CA ASP A 195 9.25 0.36 -23.16
C ASP A 195 8.10 -0.52 -23.67
N LYS A 196 7.40 -0.01 -24.68
CA LYS A 196 6.26 -0.72 -25.28
C LYS A 196 6.63 -2.08 -25.86
N GLN A 197 7.85 -2.23 -26.37
CA GLN A 197 8.29 -3.51 -26.94
C GLN A 197 8.44 -4.55 -25.83
N HIS A 198 9.11 -4.21 -24.73
CA HIS A 198 9.25 -5.12 -23.60
C HIS A 198 7.90 -5.51 -22.99
N VAL A 199 7.00 -4.53 -22.80
CA VAL A 199 5.63 -4.79 -22.31
C VAL A 199 4.89 -5.72 -23.27
N THR A 200 5.00 -5.48 -24.57
CA THR A 200 4.36 -6.33 -25.58
C THR A 200 4.88 -7.75 -25.55
N ASP A 201 6.20 -7.93 -25.41
CA ASP A 201 6.81 -9.26 -25.28
C ASP A 201 6.34 -9.98 -24.01
N GLN A 202 6.18 -9.27 -22.89
CA GLN A 202 5.59 -9.82 -21.67
C GLN A 202 4.13 -10.26 -21.87
N LEU A 203 3.31 -9.41 -22.49
CA LEU A 203 1.91 -9.70 -22.75
C LEU A 203 1.76 -10.91 -23.70
N LYS A 204 2.60 -11.03 -24.74
CA LYS A 204 2.66 -12.20 -25.63
C LYS A 204 2.98 -13.50 -24.88
N GLN A 205 3.77 -13.42 -23.81
CA GLN A 205 4.07 -14.54 -22.93
C GLN A 205 2.97 -14.80 -21.87
N ALA A 206 1.77 -14.24 -22.06
CA ALA A 206 0.65 -14.33 -21.13
C ALA A 206 0.96 -13.80 -19.71
N ARG A 207 1.90 -12.85 -19.59
CA ARG A 207 2.21 -12.20 -18.31
C ARG A 207 1.35 -10.97 -18.11
N VAL A 208 0.75 -10.85 -16.93
CA VAL A 208 0.01 -9.65 -16.51
C VAL A 208 0.99 -8.50 -16.32
N HIS A 209 0.61 -7.31 -16.75
CA HIS A 209 1.40 -6.09 -16.54
C HIS A 209 0.55 -5.02 -15.86
N SER A 210 1.09 -4.39 -14.82
CA SER A 210 0.41 -3.35 -14.06
C SER A 210 1.06 -1.98 -14.27
N PHE A 211 0.23 -0.94 -14.38
CA PHE A 211 0.62 0.45 -14.58
C PHE A 211 0.12 1.33 -13.44
N ASN A 212 0.71 2.52 -13.31
CA ASN A 212 0.27 3.60 -12.43
C ASN A 212 0.05 3.13 -10.97
N GLU A 213 1.12 2.71 -10.30
CA GLU A 213 1.08 2.22 -8.91
C GLU A 213 0.03 1.11 -8.69
N GLU A 214 -0.07 0.19 -9.66
CA GLU A 214 -0.99 -0.96 -9.63
C GLU A 214 -2.49 -0.58 -9.73
N THR A 215 -2.83 0.62 -10.16
CA THR A 215 -4.25 1.00 -10.36
C THR A 215 -4.84 0.47 -11.67
N VAL A 216 -4.00 0.13 -12.65
CA VAL A 216 -4.42 -0.43 -13.94
C VAL A 216 -3.65 -1.71 -14.22
N ALA A 217 -4.32 -2.84 -14.35
CA ALA A 217 -3.74 -4.12 -14.74
C ALA A 217 -4.20 -4.53 -16.14
N VAL A 218 -3.27 -5.04 -16.94
CA VAL A 218 -3.49 -5.55 -18.29
C VAL A 218 -3.28 -7.05 -18.28
N ILE A 219 -4.35 -7.79 -18.54
CA ILE A 219 -4.41 -9.24 -18.44
C ILE A 219 -4.56 -9.81 -19.87
N PRO A 220 -3.51 -10.44 -20.42
CA PRO A 220 -3.61 -11.12 -21.71
C PRO A 220 -4.38 -12.43 -21.57
N ILE A 221 -5.43 -12.60 -22.37
CA ILE A 221 -6.21 -13.84 -22.42
C ILE A 221 -6.20 -14.39 -23.84
N TYR A 222 -5.78 -15.65 -23.94
CA TYR A 222 -5.67 -16.41 -25.18
C TYR A 222 -6.52 -17.68 -25.04
N GLY A 223 -7.67 -17.69 -25.70
CA GLY A 223 -8.65 -18.77 -25.60
C GLY A 223 -9.51 -18.85 -26.84
N HIS A 224 -10.84 -18.75 -26.66
CA HIS A 224 -11.78 -18.71 -27.80
C HIS A 224 -11.56 -17.48 -28.69
N TYR A 225 -11.20 -16.36 -28.06
CA TYR A 225 -10.63 -15.17 -28.73
C TYR A 225 -9.32 -14.78 -28.04
N SER A 226 -8.47 -14.05 -28.76
CA SER A 226 -7.28 -13.40 -28.19
C SER A 226 -7.62 -11.95 -27.86
N TYR A 227 -7.45 -11.54 -26.61
CA TYR A 227 -7.78 -10.17 -26.18
C TYR A 227 -6.96 -9.74 -24.95
N LEU A 228 -6.94 -8.43 -24.71
CA LEU A 228 -6.45 -7.85 -23.45
C LEU A 228 -7.64 -7.43 -22.60
N LEU A 229 -7.73 -7.99 -21.41
CA LEU A 229 -8.68 -7.54 -20.38
C LEU A 229 -7.99 -6.52 -19.50
N ILE A 230 -8.58 -5.33 -19.39
CA ILE A 230 -8.07 -4.22 -18.59
C ILE A 230 -8.92 -4.14 -17.34
N LEU A 231 -8.26 -4.26 -16.20
CA LEU A 231 -8.85 -4.01 -14.89
C LEU A 231 -8.31 -2.66 -14.40
N SER A 232 -9.18 -1.69 -14.16
CA SER A 232 -8.78 -0.38 -13.65
C SER A 232 -9.56 0.00 -12.41
N ALA A 233 -8.89 0.57 -11.44
CA ALA A 233 -9.47 1.00 -10.17
C ALA A 233 -9.36 2.52 -10.00
N ARG A 234 -10.29 3.11 -9.25
CA ARG A 234 -10.27 4.55 -8.93
C ARG A 234 -9.41 4.87 -7.72
N GLU A 235 -9.55 4.09 -6.65
CA GLU A 235 -8.92 4.37 -5.35
C GLU A 235 -8.06 3.21 -4.83
N ASN A 236 -8.47 1.96 -5.05
CA ASN A 236 -7.77 0.78 -4.52
C ASN A 236 -6.79 0.20 -5.54
N SER A 237 -5.61 -0.26 -5.12
CA SER A 237 -4.73 -0.99 -6.04
C SER A 237 -5.35 -2.33 -6.48
N VAL A 238 -5.12 -2.66 -7.74
CA VAL A 238 -5.38 -3.97 -8.31
C VAL A 238 -4.27 -4.90 -7.86
N MET A 239 -4.60 -5.83 -6.97
CA MET A 239 -3.65 -6.80 -6.43
C MET A 239 -3.57 -8.02 -7.36
N GLU A 240 -2.48 -8.78 -7.26
CA GLU A 240 -2.28 -10.02 -8.03
C GLU A 240 -3.45 -11.00 -7.87
N ILE A 241 -4.02 -11.12 -6.66
CA ILE A 241 -5.18 -11.97 -6.39
C ILE A 241 -6.42 -11.60 -7.24
N ASP A 242 -6.60 -10.31 -7.54
CA ASP A 242 -7.72 -9.85 -8.38
C ASP A 242 -7.54 -10.34 -9.82
N THR A 243 -6.33 -10.22 -10.34
CA THR A 243 -6.00 -10.66 -11.69
C THR A 243 -6.19 -12.17 -11.83
N LEU A 244 -5.80 -12.95 -10.81
CA LEU A 244 -6.02 -14.39 -10.75
C LEU A 244 -7.51 -14.75 -10.69
N HIS A 245 -8.30 -14.07 -9.85
CA HIS A 245 -9.74 -14.29 -9.77
C HIS A 245 -10.42 -13.99 -11.10
N VAL A 246 -10.11 -12.86 -11.73
CA VAL A 246 -10.67 -12.49 -13.04
C VAL A 246 -10.32 -13.52 -14.10
N ILE A 247 -9.04 -13.95 -14.19
CA ILE A 247 -8.62 -15.02 -15.12
C ILE A 247 -9.41 -16.31 -14.85
N ASN A 248 -9.61 -16.68 -13.60
CA ASN A 248 -10.34 -17.89 -13.24
C ASN A 248 -11.82 -17.79 -13.59
N LEU A 249 -12.48 -16.65 -13.35
CA LEU A 249 -13.88 -16.43 -13.76
C LEU A 249 -14.05 -16.55 -15.27
N VAL A 250 -13.14 -15.93 -16.04
CA VAL A 250 -13.11 -16.06 -17.51
C VAL A 250 -13.02 -17.53 -17.92
N LYS A 251 -12.05 -18.27 -17.36
CA LYS A 251 -11.85 -19.70 -17.69
C LYS A 251 -13.06 -20.55 -17.35
N ILE A 252 -13.72 -20.29 -16.22
CA ILE A 252 -14.92 -21.02 -15.80
C ILE A 252 -16.06 -20.78 -16.80
N LEU A 253 -16.28 -19.52 -17.21
CA LEU A 253 -17.28 -19.19 -18.23
C LEU A 253 -16.99 -19.87 -19.57
N GLU A 254 -15.75 -19.83 -20.03
CA GLU A 254 -15.35 -20.50 -21.27
C GLU A 254 -15.56 -22.01 -21.20
N TRP A 255 -15.12 -22.65 -20.12
CA TRP A 255 -15.25 -24.10 -19.93
C TRP A 255 -16.72 -24.56 -19.91
N ARG A 256 -17.59 -23.83 -19.21
CA ARG A 256 -19.02 -24.14 -19.15
C ARG A 256 -19.69 -23.97 -20.51
N THR A 257 -19.32 -22.93 -21.24
CA THR A 257 -19.90 -22.67 -22.56
C THR A 257 -19.45 -23.69 -23.61
N GLN A 258 -18.22 -24.21 -23.51
CA GLN A 258 -17.77 -25.35 -24.33
C GLN A 258 -18.49 -26.65 -23.97
N SER A 259 -18.70 -26.92 -22.68
CA SER A 259 -19.36 -28.14 -22.21
C SER A 259 -20.81 -28.25 -22.70
N LYS A 260 -21.56 -27.14 -22.72
CA LYS A 260 -22.93 -27.09 -23.30
C LYS A 260 -22.97 -27.38 -24.81
N LYS A 261 -21.91 -27.05 -25.57
CA LYS A 261 -21.84 -27.36 -27.01
C LYS A 261 -21.58 -28.84 -27.28
N SER A 262 -21.00 -29.56 -26.32
CA SER A 262 -20.64 -30.98 -26.47
C SER A 262 -21.71 -31.98 -25.99
N GLU A 263 -22.84 -31.53 -25.42
CA GLU A 263 -23.98 -32.41 -25.11
C GLU A 263 -24.84 -32.67 -26.35
N PRO A 264 -24.89 -33.92 -26.88
CA PRO A 264 -25.73 -34.24 -28.02
C PRO A 264 -27.16 -34.51 -27.52
N GLY A 265 -28.00 -33.47 -27.43
CA GLY A 265 -29.36 -33.66 -26.88
C GLY A 265 -30.44 -32.62 -27.22
N SER A 266 -30.15 -31.50 -27.87
CA SER A 266 -31.17 -30.45 -28.10
C SER A 266 -31.74 -30.38 -29.53
N LEU A 267 -31.58 -31.42 -30.35
CA LEU A 267 -32.18 -31.50 -31.70
C LEU A 267 -33.48 -32.33 -31.77
N MET A 268 -34.13 -32.63 -30.65
CA MET A 268 -35.42 -33.36 -30.63
C MET A 268 -36.40 -32.71 -29.65
N ALA A 269 -36.84 -31.49 -29.95
CA ALA A 269 -38.05 -30.91 -29.36
C ALA A 269 -38.58 -29.75 -30.22
N GLU A 270 -38.99 -30.05 -31.46
CA GLU A 270 -40.10 -29.39 -32.17
C GLU A 270 -40.83 -30.43 -33.02
#